data_AF-A0A0D9QWN4-F1
#
_entry.id   AF-A0A0D9QWN4-F1
#
_cell.length_a   1.000
_cell.length_b   1.000
_cell.length_c   1.000
_cell.angle_alpha   90.00
_cell.angle_beta   90.00
_cell.angle_gamma   90.00
#
_symmetry.space_group_name_H-M   'P 1'
#
loop_
_entity.id
_entity.type
_entity.pdbx_description
1 polymer ?
#
loop_
_entity_poly.entity_id
_entity_poly.type
_entity_poly.pdbx_seq_one_letter_code
_entity_poly.pdbx_strand_id
1 'polypeptide(L)'
;MEVPAPAEVLRGPEPLMQCTAWLNAYFHQPEAIEELPVPALHHPIFQQESFTRQVLWKLLKVVKFGEVISYQQLAALAGNPKAARAVGGAMRNNPVPILIPCHRVICSSGAVGNYSGGLAVKEWLLVHEGHQAGKPGLGGSSGLAEAWLKRAGATSGSPPAGRN
;
A
#
# COMPACT_ATOMS: atom_id res chain seq x y z
N MET A 1 5.38 4.31 -39.46
CA MET A 1 5.58 4.95 -38.15
C MET A 1 4.25 4.80 -37.43
N GLU A 2 4.10 3.74 -36.63
CA GLU A 2 2.87 3.48 -35.89
C GLU A 2 2.76 4.52 -34.77
N VAL A 3 1.73 5.35 -34.83
CA VAL A 3 1.38 6.25 -33.73
C VAL A 3 0.88 5.34 -32.59
N PRO A 4 1.47 5.38 -31.39
CA PRO A 4 0.98 4.57 -30.29
C PRO A 4 -0.48 4.94 -30.02
N ALA A 5 -1.33 3.93 -29.87
CA ALA A 5 -2.74 4.14 -29.58
C ALA A 5 -2.86 5.03 -28.32
N PRO A 6 -3.71 6.06 -28.34
CA PRO A 6 -3.91 6.90 -27.17
C PRO A 6 -4.33 6.01 -25.99
N ALA A 7 -3.69 6.22 -24.84
CA ALA A 7 -4.01 5.49 -23.62
C ALA A 7 -5.53 5.48 -23.43
N GLU A 8 -6.10 4.28 -23.40
CA GLU A 8 -7.55 4.08 -23.35
C GLU A 8 -8.09 4.81 -22.13
N VAL A 9 -8.89 5.87 -22.35
CA VAL A 9 -9.45 6.65 -21.25
C VAL A 9 -10.35 5.70 -20.46
N LEU A 10 -9.92 5.34 -19.25
CA LEU A 10 -10.69 4.51 -18.34
C LEU A 10 -12.05 5.19 -18.09
N ARG A 11 -13.11 4.59 -18.64
CA ARG A 11 -14.49 5.02 -18.41
C ARG A 11 -15.05 4.23 -17.24
N GLY A 12 -15.56 4.92 -16.23
CA GLY A 12 -16.19 4.28 -15.07
C GLY A 12 -16.75 5.31 -14.09
N PRO A 13 -17.40 4.85 -13.01
CA PRO A 13 -17.77 5.71 -11.89
C PRO A 13 -16.57 6.52 -11.39
N GLU A 14 -16.81 7.79 -11.04
CA GLU A 14 -15.78 8.73 -10.58
C GLU A 14 -14.84 8.15 -9.50
N PRO A 15 -15.32 7.43 -8.45
CA PRO A 15 -14.43 6.86 -7.45
C PRO A 15 -13.41 5.85 -7.99
N LEU A 16 -13.74 5.12 -9.06
CA LEU A 16 -12.80 4.18 -9.69
C LEU A 16 -11.74 4.91 -10.51
N MET A 17 -12.11 5.99 -11.19
CA MET A 17 -11.16 6.84 -11.92
C MET A 17 -10.19 7.51 -10.94
N GLN A 18 -10.71 8.06 -9.84
CA GLN A 18 -9.91 8.64 -8.76
C GLN A 18 -8.98 7.60 -8.12
N CYS A 19 -9.47 6.40 -7.81
CA CYS A 19 -8.66 5.32 -7.27
C CYS A 19 -7.51 4.93 -8.21
N THR A 20 -7.78 4.85 -9.51
CA THR A 20 -6.76 4.52 -10.50
C THR A 20 -5.70 5.60 -10.61
N ALA A 21 -6.10 6.87 -10.68
CA ALA A 21 -5.18 8.00 -10.69
C ALA A 21 -4.31 8.04 -9.42
N TRP A 22 -4.94 7.81 -8.26
CA TRP A 22 -4.26 7.81 -6.96
C TRP A 22 -3.23 6.67 -6.86
N LEU A 23 -3.58 5.44 -7.26
CA LEU A 23 -2.64 4.31 -7.25
C LEU A 23 -1.50 4.50 -8.25
N ASN A 24 -1.79 5.05 -9.43
CA ASN A 24 -0.76 5.38 -10.41
C ASN A 24 0.25 6.38 -9.84
N ALA A 25 -0.23 7.44 -9.19
CA ALA A 25 0.64 8.40 -8.52
C ALA A 25 1.41 7.78 -7.35
N TYR A 26 0.75 6.96 -6.51
CA TYR A 26 1.42 6.25 -5.41
C TYR A 26 2.67 5.52 -5.87
N PHE A 27 2.62 4.81 -7.00
CA PHE A 27 3.74 4.02 -7.51
C PHE A 27 4.72 4.79 -8.39
N HIS A 28 4.26 5.77 -9.17
CA HIS A 28 5.07 6.37 -10.24
C HIS A 28 5.39 7.85 -10.04
N GLN A 29 4.62 8.55 -9.20
CA GLN A 29 4.76 9.99 -8.90
C GLN A 29 4.41 10.25 -7.42
N PRO A 30 5.12 9.61 -6.47
CA PRO A 30 4.74 9.67 -5.05
C PRO A 30 4.75 11.10 -4.49
N GLU A 31 5.51 12.03 -5.08
CA GLU A 31 5.52 13.45 -4.73
C GLU A 31 4.18 14.15 -4.96
N ALA A 32 3.33 13.66 -5.87
CA ALA A 32 2.03 14.25 -6.21
C ALA A 32 0.87 13.65 -5.40
N ILE A 33 1.13 12.65 -4.54
CA ILE A 33 0.04 11.84 -3.96
C ILE A 33 -0.88 12.62 -3.01
N GLU A 34 -0.36 13.58 -2.28
CA GLU A 34 -1.14 14.41 -1.33
C GLU A 34 -2.01 15.45 -2.06
N GLU A 35 -1.77 15.70 -3.34
CA GLU A 35 -2.57 16.61 -4.18
C GLU A 35 -3.80 15.93 -4.77
N LEU A 36 -3.81 14.59 -4.80
CA LEU A 36 -4.88 13.83 -5.42
C LEU A 36 -6.05 13.55 -4.45
N PRO A 37 -7.30 13.58 -4.95
CA PRO A 37 -8.45 13.26 -4.13
C PRO A 37 -8.46 11.77 -3.77
N VAL A 38 -8.71 11.47 -2.50
CA VAL A 38 -9.06 10.12 -2.06
C VAL A 38 -10.49 9.81 -2.51
N PRO A 39 -10.74 8.69 -3.20
CA PRO A 39 -12.08 8.34 -3.67
C PRO A 39 -13.06 8.09 -2.52
N ALA A 40 -14.34 8.37 -2.77
CA ALA A 40 -15.40 8.03 -1.84
C ALA A 40 -15.45 6.51 -1.60
N LEU A 41 -15.51 6.10 -0.32
CA LEU A 41 -15.50 4.70 0.09
C LEU A 41 -16.89 4.22 0.47
N HIS A 42 -17.43 3.23 -0.25
CA HIS A 42 -18.80 2.72 -0.05
C HIS A 42 -18.85 1.25 0.42
N HIS A 43 -17.72 0.62 0.75
CA HIS A 43 -17.73 -0.74 1.29
C HIS A 43 -18.52 -0.80 2.63
N PRO A 44 -19.29 -1.88 2.93
CA PRO A 44 -20.14 -1.95 4.13
C PRO A 44 -19.46 -1.62 5.45
N ILE A 45 -18.16 -1.93 5.60
CA ILE A 45 -17.33 -1.57 6.78
C ILE A 45 -17.36 -0.06 7.07
N PHE A 46 -17.54 0.79 6.07
CA PHE A 46 -17.56 2.25 6.23
C PHE A 46 -18.97 2.83 6.42
N GLN A 47 -20.02 2.05 6.13
CA GLN A 47 -21.41 2.50 6.18
C GLN A 47 -21.98 2.55 7.61
N GLN A 48 -21.40 1.78 8.54
CA GLN A 48 -21.85 1.71 9.94
C GLN A 48 -20.71 2.07 10.90
N GLU A 49 -21.05 2.71 12.03
CA GLU A 49 -20.07 3.04 13.05
C GLU A 49 -19.54 1.77 13.73
N SER A 50 -18.22 1.66 13.84
CA SER A 50 -17.55 0.55 14.50
C SER A 50 -16.11 0.92 14.84
N PHE A 51 -15.51 0.21 15.80
CA PHE A 51 -14.09 0.40 16.12
C PHE A 51 -13.20 0.17 14.88
N THR A 52 -13.52 -0.83 14.05
CA THR A 52 -12.82 -1.08 12.77
C THR A 52 -12.88 0.13 11.86
N ARG A 53 -14.07 0.73 11.67
CA ARG A 53 -14.23 1.94 10.87
C ARG A 53 -13.39 3.10 11.40
N GLN A 54 -13.45 3.36 12.71
CA GLN A 54 -12.69 4.43 13.34
C GLN A 54 -11.19 4.24 13.14
N VAL A 55 -10.67 3.03 13.35
CA VAL A 55 -9.27 2.70 13.12
C VAL A 55 -8.86 2.97 11.67
N LEU A 56 -9.63 2.49 10.70
CA LEU A 56 -9.30 2.67 9.28
C LEU A 56 -9.37 4.13 8.85
N TRP A 57 -10.35 4.91 9.32
CA TRP A 57 -10.42 6.34 9.04
C TRP A 57 -9.34 7.16 9.72
N LYS A 58 -8.97 6.84 10.96
CA LYS A 58 -7.83 7.49 11.64
C LYS A 58 -6.54 7.20 10.90
N LEU A 59 -6.33 5.95 10.48
CA LEU A 59 -5.16 5.56 9.69
C LEU A 59 -5.08 6.34 8.37
N LEU A 60 -6.17 6.38 7.60
CA LEU A 60 -6.26 7.14 6.34
C LEU A 60 -5.98 8.64 6.52
N LYS A 61 -6.48 9.24 7.60
CA LYS A 61 -6.38 10.68 7.83
C LYS A 61 -5.03 11.12 8.38
N VAL A 62 -4.43 10.32 9.25
CA VAL A 62 -3.29 10.75 10.08
C VAL A 62 -1.95 10.31 9.52
N VAL A 63 -1.85 9.12 8.93
CA VAL A 63 -0.54 8.52 8.60
C VAL A 63 -0.20 8.75 7.12
N LYS A 64 0.76 9.64 6.87
CA LYS A 64 1.14 10.11 5.53
C LYS A 64 2.18 9.21 4.86
N PHE A 65 2.46 9.48 3.59
CA PHE A 65 3.49 8.76 2.83
C PHE A 65 4.86 8.89 3.51
N GLY A 66 5.54 7.76 3.73
CA GLY A 66 6.83 7.71 4.44
C GLY A 66 6.72 7.69 5.97
N GLU A 67 5.52 7.77 6.52
CA GLU A 67 5.30 7.69 7.97
C GLU A 67 4.87 6.28 8.39
N VAL A 68 5.18 5.92 9.65
CA VAL A 68 4.72 4.69 10.27
C VAL A 68 4.06 4.97 11.61
N ILE A 69 3.14 4.09 12.01
CA ILE A 69 2.47 4.15 13.31
C ILE A 69 2.49 2.78 13.97
N SER A 70 2.65 2.72 15.30
CA SER A 70 2.48 1.45 16.00
C SER A 70 1.02 1.07 16.19
N TYR A 71 0.74 -0.23 16.34
CA TYR A 71 -0.59 -0.71 16.70
C TYR A 71 -1.14 -0.04 17.98
N GLN A 72 -0.29 0.20 18.99
CA GLN A 72 -0.69 0.87 20.24
C GLN A 72 -1.05 2.34 20.02
N GLN A 73 -0.25 3.08 19.25
CA GLN A 73 -0.53 4.48 18.92
C GLN A 73 -1.84 4.61 18.14
N LEU A 74 -2.05 3.76 17.13
CA LEU A 74 -3.30 3.78 16.35
C LEU A 74 -4.51 3.41 17.22
N ALA A 75 -4.37 2.47 18.17
CA ALA A 75 -5.42 2.14 19.13
C ALA A 75 -5.79 3.35 20.01
N ALA A 76 -4.79 4.10 20.48
CA ALA A 76 -4.99 5.33 21.24
C ALA A 76 -5.68 6.41 20.39
N LEU A 77 -5.28 6.61 19.14
CA LEU A 77 -5.93 7.55 18.20
C LEU A 77 -7.39 7.17 17.90
N ALA A 78 -7.70 5.88 17.92
CA ALA A 78 -9.06 5.34 17.80
C ALA A 78 -9.84 5.32 19.13
N GLY A 79 -9.32 5.95 20.19
CA GLY A 79 -10.03 6.14 21.45
C GLY A 79 -9.93 4.99 22.46
N ASN A 80 -9.16 3.93 22.16
CA ASN A 80 -8.93 2.84 23.11
C ASN A 80 -7.46 2.39 23.12
N PRO A 81 -6.60 2.97 23.98
CA PRO A 81 -5.17 2.63 24.05
C PRO A 81 -4.86 1.15 24.33
N LYS A 82 -5.82 0.40 24.90
CA LYS A 82 -5.66 -1.03 25.22
C LYS A 82 -6.05 -1.96 24.05
N ALA A 83 -6.52 -1.41 22.93
CA ALA A 83 -7.11 -2.17 21.83
C ALA A 83 -6.14 -2.53 20.67
N ALA A 84 -4.82 -2.58 20.91
CA ALA A 84 -3.83 -2.87 19.87
C ALA A 84 -4.10 -4.19 19.10
N ARG A 85 -4.56 -5.25 19.80
CA ARG A 85 -4.94 -6.51 19.15
C ARG A 85 -6.15 -6.35 18.22
N ALA A 86 -7.14 -5.53 18.60
CA ALA A 86 -8.30 -5.23 17.77
C ALA A 86 -7.92 -4.40 16.54
N VAL A 87 -6.96 -3.49 16.66
CA VAL A 87 -6.36 -2.77 15.52
C VAL A 87 -5.76 -3.78 14.52
N GLY A 88 -5.00 -4.77 14.98
CA GLY A 88 -4.49 -5.83 14.11
C GLY A 88 -5.58 -6.65 13.41
N GLY A 89 -6.76 -6.79 14.03
CA GLY A 89 -7.96 -7.35 13.39
C GLY A 89 -8.53 -6.42 12.32
N ALA A 90 -8.66 -5.12 12.61
CA ALA A 90 -9.12 -4.12 11.66
C ALA A 90 -8.24 -4.04 10.40
N MET A 91 -6.91 -4.15 10.55
CA MET A 91 -5.99 -4.16 9.41
C MET A 91 -6.24 -5.33 8.45
N ARG A 92 -6.57 -6.51 8.97
CA ARG A 92 -6.92 -7.68 8.15
C ARG A 92 -8.21 -7.51 7.36
N ASN A 93 -9.12 -6.67 7.85
CA ASN A 93 -10.42 -6.41 7.25
C ASN A 93 -10.44 -5.14 6.40
N ASN A 94 -9.28 -4.51 6.14
CA ASN A 94 -9.21 -3.35 5.27
C ASN A 94 -9.55 -3.74 3.82
N PRO A 95 -10.67 -3.27 3.23
CA PRO A 95 -11.09 -3.65 1.88
C PRO A 95 -10.32 -2.89 0.79
N VAL A 96 -9.58 -1.84 1.14
CA VAL A 96 -8.83 -0.97 0.21
C VAL A 96 -7.39 -0.77 0.70
N PRO A 97 -6.55 -1.83 0.66
CA PRO A 97 -5.15 -1.73 1.05
C PRO A 97 -4.40 -0.71 0.18
N ILE A 98 -3.25 -0.23 0.67
CA ILE A 98 -2.44 0.86 0.10
C ILE A 98 -3.13 2.22 0.23
N LEU A 99 -4.35 2.38 -0.30
CA LEU A 99 -5.14 3.60 -0.17
C LEU A 99 -5.43 3.93 1.29
N ILE A 100 -5.96 2.95 2.04
CA ILE A 100 -5.86 2.97 3.50
C ILE A 100 -4.57 2.24 3.87
N PRO A 101 -3.56 2.95 4.42
CA PRO A 101 -2.19 2.46 4.43
C PRO A 101 -1.91 1.48 5.59
N CYS A 102 -2.57 0.32 5.60
CA CYS A 102 -2.40 -0.70 6.63
C CYS A 102 -0.97 -1.30 6.67
N HIS A 103 -0.18 -1.14 5.60
CA HIS A 103 1.23 -1.49 5.57
C HIS A 103 2.10 -0.57 6.44
N ARG A 104 1.64 0.65 6.75
CA ARG A 104 2.33 1.60 7.66
C ARG A 104 2.13 1.31 9.15
N VAL A 105 1.27 0.34 9.50
CA VAL A 105 1.02 -0.05 10.90
C VAL A 105 2.00 -1.15 11.32
N ILE A 106 2.93 -0.83 12.21
CA ILE A 106 4.05 -1.70 12.60
C ILE A 106 4.08 -2.02 14.10
N CYS A 107 4.99 -2.90 14.53
CA CYS A 107 5.20 -3.20 15.95
C CYS A 107 5.92 -2.03 16.65
N SER A 108 5.60 -1.78 17.93
CA SER A 108 6.30 -0.76 18.73
C SER A 108 7.80 -1.05 18.93
N SER A 109 8.25 -2.27 18.67
CA SER A 109 9.67 -2.64 18.66
C SER A 109 10.44 -2.19 17.42
N GLY A 110 9.75 -1.64 16.42
CA GLY A 110 10.31 -1.32 15.10
C GLY A 110 10.25 -2.47 14.10
N ALA A 111 9.81 -3.66 14.51
CA ALA A 111 9.57 -4.77 13.58
C ALA A 111 8.38 -4.48 12.66
N VAL A 112 8.47 -4.89 11.38
CA VAL A 112 7.45 -4.66 10.35
C VAL A 112 6.09 -5.25 10.75
N GLY A 113 6.06 -6.44 11.35
CA GLY A 113 4.83 -7.12 11.77
C GLY A 113 4.02 -7.70 10.60
N ASN A 114 2.87 -8.29 10.90
CA ASN A 114 2.08 -9.04 9.92
C ASN A 114 1.38 -8.15 8.87
N TYR A 115 1.05 -8.75 7.73
CA TYR A 115 0.31 -8.14 6.64
C TYR A 115 -0.62 -9.14 5.94
N SER A 116 -1.83 -8.71 5.57
CA SER A 116 -2.79 -9.57 4.85
C SER A 116 -2.32 -9.95 3.44
N GLY A 117 -1.56 -9.06 2.78
CA GLY A 117 -0.92 -9.32 1.48
C GLY A 117 0.42 -10.08 1.56
N GLY A 118 0.82 -10.53 2.75
CA GLY A 118 2.11 -11.20 2.98
C GLY A 118 3.25 -10.23 3.35
N LEU A 119 4.24 -10.73 4.11
CA LEU A 119 5.32 -9.92 4.69
C LEU A 119 6.14 -9.20 3.61
N ALA A 120 6.49 -9.90 2.52
CA ALA A 120 7.30 -9.35 1.44
C ALA A 120 6.66 -8.11 0.79
N VAL A 121 5.33 -8.08 0.63
CA VAL A 121 4.62 -6.93 0.08
C VAL A 121 4.67 -5.74 1.03
N LYS A 122 4.53 -5.98 2.34
CA LYS A 122 4.61 -4.90 3.34
C LYS A 122 5.98 -4.28 3.39
N GLU A 123 7.03 -5.11 3.38
CA GLU A 123 8.42 -4.64 3.33
C GLU A 123 8.68 -3.84 2.05
N TRP A 124 8.23 -4.34 0.89
CA TRP A 124 8.39 -3.64 -0.36
C TRP A 124 7.68 -2.27 -0.38
N LEU A 125 6.44 -2.19 0.13
CA LEU A 125 5.71 -0.91 0.23
C LEU A 125 6.42 0.07 1.19
N LEU A 126 6.95 -0.41 2.32
CA LEU A 126 7.73 0.45 3.22
C LEU A 126 9.03 0.95 2.56
N VAL A 127 9.71 0.09 1.80
CA VAL A 127 10.91 0.48 1.04
C VAL A 127 10.58 1.49 -0.05
N HIS A 128 9.48 1.31 -0.76
CA HIS A 128 8.95 2.26 -1.74
C HIS A 128 8.71 3.65 -1.11
N GLU A 129 8.34 3.68 0.16
CA GLU A 129 8.12 4.89 0.94
C GLU A 129 9.40 5.44 1.64
N GLY A 130 10.57 4.89 1.33
CA GLY A 130 11.86 5.41 1.81
C GLY A 130 12.38 4.78 3.11
N HIS A 131 11.71 3.75 3.66
CA HIS A 131 12.27 2.98 4.75
C HIS A 131 13.39 2.07 4.25
N GLN A 132 14.44 1.89 5.05
CA GLN A 132 15.50 0.95 4.69
C GLN A 132 14.96 -0.48 4.73
N ALA A 133 15.24 -1.25 3.66
CA ALA A 133 15.04 -2.68 3.68
C ALA A 133 15.80 -3.22 4.89
N GLY A 134 15.07 -3.76 5.87
CA GLY A 134 15.68 -4.18 7.12
C GLY A 134 16.85 -5.11 6.82
N LYS A 135 18.06 -4.76 7.28
CA LYS A 135 19.05 -5.81 7.52
C LYS A 135 18.39 -6.76 8.52
N PRO A 136 18.21 -8.05 8.19
CA PRO A 136 17.51 -8.94 9.10
C PRO A 136 18.36 -9.07 10.35
N GLY A 137 17.86 -8.55 11.47
CA GLY A 137 18.21 -9.06 12.77
C GLY A 137 17.79 -10.53 12.79
N LEU A 138 18.76 -11.41 12.52
CA LEU A 138 18.72 -12.88 12.55
C LEU A 138 17.89 -13.56 11.43
N GLY A 139 18.59 -13.97 10.37
CA GLY A 139 18.19 -15.15 9.57
C GLY A 139 17.51 -14.91 8.21
N GLY A 140 18.28 -14.43 7.23
CA GLY A 140 18.17 -14.81 5.80
C GLY A 140 16.91 -14.43 5.01
N SER A 141 16.91 -13.27 4.36
CA SER A 141 16.04 -13.01 3.19
C SER A 141 16.47 -11.80 2.32
N SER A 142 17.76 -11.45 2.27
CA SER A 142 18.24 -10.32 1.46
C SER A 142 18.08 -10.49 -0.07
N GLY A 143 17.65 -11.67 -0.54
CA GLY A 143 17.54 -11.96 -1.98
C GLY A 143 16.20 -11.64 -2.63
N LEU A 144 15.11 -11.43 -1.88
CA LEU A 144 13.76 -11.41 -2.47
C LEU A 144 13.40 -10.08 -3.14
N ALA A 145 13.79 -8.94 -2.55
CA ALA A 145 13.56 -7.63 -3.14
C ALA A 145 14.36 -7.45 -4.44
N GLU A 146 15.64 -7.85 -4.45
CA GLU A 146 16.48 -7.85 -5.66
C GLU A 146 16.02 -8.86 -6.71
N ALA A 147 15.57 -10.05 -6.30
CA ALA A 147 15.05 -11.06 -7.23
C ALA A 147 13.77 -10.59 -7.93
N TRP A 148 12.90 -9.84 -7.24
CA TRP A 148 11.68 -9.29 -7.84
C TRP A 148 12.00 -8.14 -8.80
N LEU A 149 12.88 -7.21 -8.43
CA LEU A 149 13.32 -6.11 -9.31
C LEU A 149 14.00 -6.63 -10.59
N LYS A 150 14.82 -7.68 -10.48
CA LYS A 150 15.42 -8.35 -11.65
C LYS A 150 14.39 -9.04 -12.55
N ARG A 151 13.33 -9.58 -11.97
CA ARG A 151 12.30 -10.33 -12.71
C ARG A 151 11.26 -9.40 -13.36
N ALA A 152 11.00 -8.24 -12.77
CA ALA A 152 10.15 -7.20 -13.35
C ALA A 152 10.84 -6.39 -14.48
N GLY A 153 12.18 -6.33 -14.50
CA GLY A 153 12.95 -5.67 -15.56
C GLY A 153 13.16 -6.48 -16.85
N ALA A 154 12.76 -7.75 -16.88
CA ALA A 154 13.00 -8.67 -18.00
C ALA A 154 11.77 -8.80 -18.92
N THR A 155 11.25 -7.70 -19.46
CA THR A 155 10.30 -7.74 -20.59
C THR A 155 10.65 -6.67 -21.62
N SER A 156 11.74 -6.88 -22.36
CA SER A 156 11.89 -6.36 -23.72
C SER A 156 12.90 -7.21 -24.49
N GLY A 157 12.43 -8.33 -25.03
CA GLY A 157 13.15 -9.11 -26.03
C GLY A 157 12.37 -9.08 -27.33
N SER A 158 12.84 -8.28 -28.29
CA SER A 158 12.31 -8.22 -29.66
C SER A 158 12.28 -9.62 -30.30
N PRO A 159 11.33 -9.90 -31.21
CA PRO A 159 11.33 -11.15 -31.95
C PRO A 159 12.54 -11.19 -32.90
N PRO A 160 13.22 -12.35 -33.07
CA PRO A 160 14.30 -12.44 -34.03
C PRO A 160 13.74 -12.34 -35.46
N ALA A 161 14.34 -11.42 -36.23
CA ALA A 161 14.17 -11.29 -37.67
C ALA A 161 14.70 -12.55 -38.39
N GLY A 162 14.08 -12.89 -39.51
CA GLY A 162 14.16 -14.21 -40.15
C GLY A 162 15.39 -14.55 -40.99
N ARG A 163 15.25 -15.70 -41.68
CA ARG A 163 15.97 -16.34 -42.82
C ARG A 163 16.22 -17.82 -42.44
N ASN A 164 15.92 -18.84 -43.24
CA ASN A 164 15.67 -19.00 -44.68
C ASN A 164 14.54 -20.03 -44.88
#